data_AF-A0A530BMY8-F1
#
_entry.id   AF-A0A530BMY8-F1
#
_cell.length_a   1.000
_cell.length_b   1.000
_cell.length_c   1.000
_cell.angle_alpha   90.00
_cell.angle_beta   90.00
_cell.angle_gamma   90.00
#
_symmetry.space_group_name_H-M   'P 1'
#
loop_
_entity.id
_entity.type
_entity.pdbx_description
1 polymer ?
#
loop_
_entity_poly.entity_id
_entity_poly.type
_entity_poly.pdbx_seq_one_letter_code
_entity_poly.pdbx_strand_id
1 'polypeptide(L)'
;RRVDENEIALLEPDLAGRFRRGLLFPNEAHLDPRQAMAALHDNLATMGVKFHFGCDARPVSGFARQIDCMGMAAADDRLRGVRGEMLILRTPDVSLSRPVRLLHPRFPLYAVPRTDHRFMIGATMIESQSAGPVTARSMMELLGAA
;
A
#
# COMPACT_ATOMS: atom_id res chain seq x y z
N ARG A 1 -10.63 -17.10 -7.37
CA ARG A 1 -10.62 -18.47 -7.96
C ARG A 1 -9.24 -19.09 -7.78
N ARG A 2 -9.16 -20.42 -7.70
CA ARG A 2 -7.85 -21.12 -7.73
C ARG A 2 -7.27 -21.05 -9.16
N VAL A 3 -5.95 -21.00 -9.25
CA VAL A 3 -5.18 -21.07 -10.50
C VAL A 3 -4.06 -22.12 -10.35
N ASP A 4 -3.77 -22.83 -11.43
CA ASP A 4 -2.63 -23.75 -11.50
C ASP A 4 -1.34 -23.09 -12.02
N GLU A 5 -0.28 -23.87 -12.16
CA GLU A 5 1.04 -23.44 -12.63
C GLU A 5 1.01 -22.80 -14.03
N ASN A 6 0.27 -23.39 -14.97
CA ASN A 6 0.20 -22.90 -16.34
C ASN A 6 -0.59 -21.58 -16.39
N GLU A 7 -1.68 -21.51 -15.64
CA GLU A 7 -2.45 -20.27 -15.50
C GLU A 7 -1.63 -19.16 -14.83
N ILE A 8 -0.79 -19.48 -13.84
CA ILE A 8 0.14 -18.51 -13.23
C ILE A 8 1.13 -18.00 -14.27
N ALA A 9 1.75 -18.89 -15.05
CA ALA A 9 2.71 -18.50 -16.09
C ALA A 9 2.08 -17.63 -17.19
N LEU A 10 0.81 -17.87 -17.52
CA LEU A 10 0.06 -17.02 -18.47
C LEU A 10 -0.29 -15.65 -17.87
N LEU A 11 -0.61 -15.60 -16.58
CA LEU A 11 -0.98 -14.37 -15.89
C LEU A 11 0.23 -13.48 -15.59
N GLU A 12 1.31 -14.07 -15.07
CA GLU A 12 2.56 -13.41 -14.69
C GLU A 12 3.75 -14.27 -15.16
N PRO A 13 4.24 -14.08 -16.39
CA PRO A 13 5.31 -14.89 -16.99
C PRO A 13 6.59 -14.98 -16.16
N ASP A 14 6.96 -13.90 -15.45
CA ASP A 14 8.16 -13.88 -14.61
C ASP A 14 8.05 -14.77 -13.35
N LEU A 15 6.85 -15.29 -13.06
CA LEU A 15 6.59 -16.27 -12.02
C LEU A 15 6.51 -17.71 -12.54
N ALA A 16 6.66 -17.93 -13.84
CA ALA A 16 6.57 -19.25 -14.46
C ALA A 16 7.55 -20.26 -13.82
N GLY A 17 7.07 -21.47 -13.56
CA GLY A 17 7.86 -22.56 -12.96
C GLY A 17 8.24 -22.36 -11.48
N ARG A 18 7.92 -21.21 -10.87
CA ARG A 18 8.23 -20.93 -9.45
C ARG A 18 7.13 -21.38 -8.49
N PHE A 19 5.88 -21.37 -8.94
CA PHE A 19 4.72 -21.67 -8.10
C PHE A 19 3.74 -22.61 -8.82
N ARG A 20 3.26 -23.63 -8.10
CA ARG A 20 2.35 -24.64 -8.65
C ARG A 20 0.86 -24.30 -8.51
N ARG A 21 0.53 -23.41 -7.57
CA ARG A 21 -0.85 -23.09 -7.17
C ARG A 21 -0.94 -21.64 -6.70
N GLY A 22 -2.07 -21.00 -7.01
CA GLY A 22 -2.34 -19.63 -6.58
C GLY A 22 -3.83 -19.35 -6.40
N LEU A 23 -4.12 -18.15 -5.90
CA LEU A 23 -5.46 -17.60 -5.82
C LEU A 23 -5.49 -16.30 -6.63
N LEU A 24 -6.37 -16.25 -7.63
CA LEU A 24 -6.64 -15.06 -8.42
C LEU A 24 -7.94 -14.41 -7.96
N PHE A 25 -7.89 -13.12 -7.68
CA PHE A 25 -9.06 -12.30 -7.41
C PHE A 25 -9.28 -11.38 -8.62
N PRO A 26 -10.05 -11.81 -9.65
CA PRO A 26 -10.09 -11.12 -10.95
C PRO A 26 -10.75 -9.74 -10.89
N ASN A 27 -11.53 -9.47 -9.84
CA ASN A 27 -12.25 -8.22 -9.65
C ASN A 27 -11.54 -7.28 -8.68
N GLU A 28 -10.37 -7.65 -8.16
CA GLU A 28 -9.55 -6.76 -7.36
C GLU A 28 -8.74 -5.82 -8.23
N ALA A 29 -8.55 -4.60 -7.75
CA ALA A 29 -7.75 -3.57 -8.39
C ALA A 29 -6.73 -3.02 -7.41
N HIS A 30 -5.75 -2.31 -7.94
CA HIS A 30 -4.80 -1.53 -7.16
C HIS A 30 -4.64 -0.16 -7.80
N LEU A 31 -4.22 0.81 -6.99
CA LEU A 31 -3.92 2.16 -7.42
C LEU A 31 -2.64 2.61 -6.77
N ASP A 32 -1.96 3.60 -7.38
CA ASP A 32 -0.90 4.36 -6.71
C ASP A 32 -1.53 5.38 -5.77
N PRO A 33 -1.38 5.23 -4.43
CA PRO A 33 -2.04 6.11 -3.47
C PRO A 33 -1.62 7.57 -3.64
N ARG A 34 -0.37 7.84 -4.03
CA ARG A 34 0.09 9.23 -4.20
C ARG A 34 -0.60 9.89 -5.39
N GLN A 35 -0.72 9.16 -6.49
CA GLN A 35 -1.40 9.66 -7.69
C GLN A 35 -2.92 9.77 -7.46
N ALA A 36 -3.53 8.77 -6.81
CA ALA A 36 -4.95 8.79 -6.49
C ALA A 36 -5.33 9.93 -5.54
N MET A 37 -4.53 10.20 -4.51
CA MET A 37 -4.77 11.32 -3.60
C MET A 37 -4.63 12.68 -4.28
N ALA A 38 -3.64 12.85 -5.16
CA ALA A 38 -3.48 14.07 -5.94
C ALA A 38 -4.71 14.29 -6.86
N ALA A 39 -5.11 13.27 -7.62
CA ALA A 39 -6.28 13.34 -8.49
C ALA A 39 -7.58 13.62 -7.72
N LEU A 40 -7.75 13.00 -6.54
CA LEU A 40 -8.91 13.24 -5.69
C LEU A 40 -8.95 14.70 -5.19
N HIS A 41 -7.81 15.20 -4.71
CA HIS A 41 -7.68 16.60 -4.29
C HIS A 41 -8.08 17.56 -5.42
N ASP A 42 -7.52 17.37 -6.60
CA ASP A 42 -7.75 18.25 -7.74
C ASP A 42 -9.22 18.23 -8.17
N ASN A 43 -9.83 17.04 -8.25
CA ASN A 43 -11.26 16.92 -8.57
C ASN A 43 -12.14 17.64 -7.54
N LEU A 44 -11.89 17.45 -6.25
CA LEU A 44 -12.66 18.13 -5.20
C LEU A 44 -12.48 19.65 -5.25
N ALA A 45 -11.27 20.13 -5.54
CA ALA A 45 -11.01 21.55 -5.72
C ALA A 45 -11.83 22.13 -6.90
N THR A 46 -11.93 21.40 -8.02
CA THR A 46 -12.79 21.82 -9.15
C THR A 46 -14.28 21.84 -8.82
N MET A 47 -14.71 21.02 -7.85
CA MET A 47 -16.07 21.01 -7.32
C MET A 47 -16.32 22.12 -6.28
N GLY A 48 -15.32 22.97 -6.00
CA GLY A 48 -15.43 24.09 -5.07
C GLY A 48 -15.13 23.73 -3.60
N VAL A 49 -14.58 22.55 -3.33
CA VAL A 49 -14.12 22.19 -1.98
C VAL A 49 -12.91 23.04 -1.61
N LYS A 50 -12.95 23.64 -0.42
CA LYS A 50 -11.86 24.45 0.12
C LYS A 50 -10.93 23.59 0.97
N PHE A 51 -9.66 23.55 0.60
CA PHE A 51 -8.61 22.90 1.36
C PHE A 51 -7.84 23.92 2.19
N HIS A 52 -7.65 23.61 3.47
CA HIS A 52 -6.86 24.41 4.40
C HIS A 52 -5.71 23.54 4.91
N PHE A 53 -4.47 23.90 4.57
CA PHE A 53 -3.27 23.20 5.00
C PHE A 53 -2.50 24.04 6.03
N GLY A 54 -1.72 23.37 6.89
CA GLY A 54 -0.92 24.04 7.92
C GLY A 54 -1.73 24.66 9.06
N CYS A 55 -3.00 24.28 9.21
CA CYS A 55 -3.85 24.69 10.32
C CYS A 55 -3.92 23.60 11.40
N ASP A 56 -4.07 24.03 12.66
CA ASP A 56 -4.42 23.13 13.76
C ASP A 56 -5.78 22.48 13.48
N ALA A 57 -5.88 21.16 13.63
CA ALA A 57 -7.10 20.38 13.37
C ALA A 57 -8.19 20.55 14.45
N ARG A 58 -8.26 21.74 15.07
CA ARG A 58 -9.27 22.04 16.09
C ARG A 58 -10.63 22.15 15.41
N PRO A 59 -11.71 21.70 16.08
CA PRO A 59 -13.07 21.80 15.55
C PRO A 59 -13.38 23.25 15.16
N VAL A 60 -13.64 23.48 13.88
CA VAL A 60 -14.07 24.79 13.38
C VAL A 60 -15.56 24.92 13.61
N SER A 61 -15.99 25.95 14.32
CA SER A 61 -17.41 26.22 14.55
C SER A 61 -18.11 26.71 13.28
N GLY A 62 -19.44 26.60 13.22
CA GLY A 62 -20.25 27.14 12.11
C GLY A 62 -20.60 26.15 10.99
N PHE A 63 -20.22 24.88 11.12
CA PHE A 63 -20.66 23.82 10.21
C PHE A 63 -21.83 23.02 10.80
N ALA A 64 -22.84 22.71 9.99
CA ALA A 64 -23.98 21.88 10.40
C ALA A 64 -23.59 20.43 10.71
N ARG A 65 -22.51 19.94 10.09
CA ARG A 65 -21.97 18.58 10.26
C ARG A 65 -20.44 18.65 10.25
N GLN A 66 -19.82 17.90 11.15
CA GLN A 66 -18.37 17.70 11.19
C GLN A 66 -18.10 16.20 11.15
N ILE A 67 -17.13 15.79 10.34
CA ILE A 67 -16.72 14.39 10.19
C ILE A 67 -15.24 14.35 10.53
N ASP A 68 -14.91 13.62 11.58
CA ASP A 68 -13.51 13.38 11.96
C ASP A 68 -12.93 12.25 11.11
N CYS A 69 -11.90 12.58 10.32
CA CYS A 69 -11.16 11.66 9.46
C CYS A 69 -9.65 11.66 9.80
N MET A 70 -9.25 12.01 11.02
CA MET A 70 -7.85 12.24 11.40
C MET A 70 -7.01 10.95 11.62
N GLY A 71 -7.65 9.78 11.67
CA GLY A 71 -6.95 8.51 11.91
C GLY A 71 -6.16 8.53 13.22
N MET A 72 -4.89 8.08 13.21
CA MET A 72 -4.03 8.08 14.40
C MET A 72 -3.69 9.46 14.97
N ALA A 73 -3.99 10.55 14.25
CA ALA A 73 -3.88 11.90 14.81
C ALA A 73 -5.07 12.26 15.72
N ALA A 74 -6.17 11.50 15.67
CA ALA A 74 -7.20 11.58 16.69
C ALA A 74 -6.67 10.99 17.99
N ALA A 75 -6.82 11.73 19.10
CA ALA A 75 -6.52 11.25 20.45
C ALA A 75 -7.62 10.28 20.94
N ASP A 76 -7.83 9.19 20.21
CA ASP A 76 -8.82 8.16 20.50
C ASP A 76 -8.12 6.89 21.01
N ASP A 77 -8.31 6.58 22.30
CA ASP A 77 -7.70 5.44 22.99
C ASP A 77 -8.10 4.07 22.42
N ARG A 78 -9.11 4.02 21.56
CA ARG A 78 -9.50 2.79 20.84
C ARG A 78 -8.60 2.52 19.63
N LEU A 79 -7.81 3.50 19.20
CA LEU A 79 -6.88 3.37 18.08
C LEU A 79 -5.52 2.87 18.56
N ARG A 80 -4.96 1.94 17.79
CA ARG A 80 -3.64 1.36 18.06
C ARG A 80 -2.72 1.56 16.86
N GLY A 81 -1.55 2.15 17.11
CA GLY A 81 -0.55 2.38 16.08
C GLY A 81 0.13 1.09 15.65
N VAL A 82 -0.01 0.77 14.35
CA VAL A 82 0.78 -0.27 13.69
C VAL A 82 1.58 0.37 12.58
N ARG A 83 2.90 0.34 12.73
CA ARG A 83 3.81 0.88 11.74
C ARG A 83 4.10 -0.18 10.68
N GLY A 84 3.78 0.18 9.44
CA GLY A 84 4.15 -0.58 8.25
C GLY A 84 5.32 0.06 7.53
N GLU A 85 6.46 -0.63 7.48
CA GLU A 85 7.61 -0.21 6.69
C GLU A 85 7.62 -0.94 5.33
N MET A 86 8.00 -0.23 4.27
CA MET A 86 7.92 -0.70 2.88
C MET A 86 9.11 -0.17 2.07
N LEU A 87 9.47 -0.89 1.00
CA LEU A 87 10.48 -0.48 0.03
C LEU A 87 9.83 -0.18 -1.31
N ILE A 88 10.43 0.72 -2.08
CA ILE A 88 10.13 0.89 -3.50
C ILE A 88 11.38 0.49 -4.27
N LEU A 89 11.28 -0.58 -5.04
CA LEU A 89 12.35 -1.09 -5.88
C LEU A 89 12.05 -0.74 -7.33
N ARG A 90 13.09 -0.51 -8.13
CA ARG A 90 12.98 -0.39 -9.59
C ARG A 90 13.77 -1.53 -10.21
N THR A 91 13.09 -2.39 -10.94
CA THR A 91 13.66 -3.62 -11.51
C THR A 91 13.16 -3.80 -12.95
N PRO A 92 13.86 -3.26 -13.96
CA PRO A 92 13.43 -3.34 -15.36
C PRO A 92 13.30 -4.77 -15.89
N ASP A 93 14.05 -5.70 -15.32
CA ASP A 93 14.08 -7.11 -15.73
C ASP A 93 12.91 -7.93 -15.17
N VAL A 94 12.04 -7.31 -14.38
CA VAL A 94 10.84 -7.94 -13.81
C VAL A 94 9.61 -7.11 -14.19
N SER A 95 8.55 -7.82 -14.56
CA SER A 95 7.26 -7.30 -14.95
C SER A 95 6.17 -8.07 -14.21
N LEU A 96 5.46 -7.36 -13.32
CA LEU A 96 4.21 -7.84 -12.75
C LEU A 96 3.08 -6.92 -13.20
N SER A 97 1.98 -7.51 -13.67
CA SER A 97 0.81 -6.75 -14.13
C SER A 97 -0.21 -6.50 -13.02
N ARG A 98 -0.14 -7.24 -11.91
CA ARG A 98 -1.04 -7.10 -10.77
C ARG A 98 -0.32 -7.29 -9.42
N PRO A 99 -0.95 -6.91 -8.29
CA PRO A 99 -0.38 -7.16 -6.99
C PRO A 99 -0.21 -8.66 -6.76
N VAL A 100 0.96 -9.05 -6.29
CA VAL A 100 1.29 -10.44 -5.95
C VAL A 100 1.56 -10.51 -4.47
N ARG A 101 0.81 -11.34 -3.75
CA ARG A 101 1.05 -11.64 -2.33
C ARG A 101 1.67 -13.02 -2.20
N LEU A 102 2.84 -13.08 -1.59
CA LEU A 102 3.49 -14.34 -1.26
C LEU A 102 2.90 -14.90 0.02
N LEU A 103 2.42 -16.15 -0.04
CA LEU A 103 1.97 -16.89 1.13
C LEU A 103 3.17 -17.65 1.74
N HIS A 104 3.99 -16.93 2.52
CA HIS A 104 5.14 -17.50 3.21
C HIS A 104 4.89 -17.55 4.73
N PRO A 105 5.24 -18.65 5.44
CA PRO A 105 4.96 -18.80 6.87
C PRO A 105 5.67 -17.79 7.77
N ARG A 106 6.78 -17.20 7.30
CA ARG A 106 7.60 -16.25 8.09
C ARG A 106 7.54 -14.80 7.61
N PHE A 107 7.14 -14.57 6.35
CA PHE A 107 7.27 -13.26 5.73
C PHE A 107 5.95 -12.88 5.05
N PRO A 108 5.17 -11.94 5.62
CA PRO A 108 3.96 -11.43 4.99
C PRO A 108 4.33 -10.43 3.89
N LEU A 109 4.81 -10.93 2.75
CA LEU A 109 5.30 -10.10 1.65
C LEU A 109 4.27 -9.97 0.53
N TYR A 110 4.12 -8.75 0.02
CA TYR A 110 3.42 -8.50 -1.22
C TYR A 110 4.17 -7.45 -2.06
N ALA A 111 4.07 -7.61 -3.38
CA ALA A 111 4.62 -6.71 -4.37
C ALA A 111 3.47 -6.06 -5.13
N VAL A 112 3.42 -4.73 -5.14
CA VAL A 112 2.44 -3.95 -5.89
C VAL A 112 3.14 -3.24 -7.05
N PRO A 113 2.81 -3.57 -8.31
CA PRO A 113 3.40 -2.89 -9.44
C PRO A 113 2.95 -1.42 -9.51
N ARG A 114 3.86 -0.60 -10.04
CA ARG A 114 3.71 0.82 -10.33
C ARG A 114 4.24 1.09 -11.74
N THR A 115 4.07 2.31 -12.22
CA THR A 115 4.67 2.76 -13.48
C THR A 115 6.20 2.64 -13.44
N ASP A 116 6.82 2.54 -14.62
CA ASP A 116 8.28 2.55 -14.80
C ASP A 116 9.03 1.40 -14.13
N HIS A 117 8.43 0.20 -14.11
CA HIS A 117 9.00 -1.01 -13.48
C HIS A 117 9.37 -0.80 -12.02
N ARG A 118 8.53 -0.03 -11.30
CA ARG A 118 8.66 0.16 -9.87
C ARG A 118 7.71 -0.77 -9.13
N PHE A 119 8.16 -1.32 -8.03
CA PHE A 119 7.39 -2.23 -7.19
C PHE A 119 7.44 -1.72 -5.76
N MET A 120 6.27 -1.49 -5.17
CA MET A 120 6.18 -1.32 -3.73
C MET A 120 6.17 -2.70 -3.08
N ILE A 121 7.17 -2.96 -2.27
CA ILE A 121 7.34 -4.19 -1.51
C ILE A 121 6.99 -3.89 -0.06
N GLY A 122 6.01 -4.61 0.46
CA GLY A 122 5.60 -4.40 1.83
C GLY A 122 4.90 -5.61 2.44
N ALA A 123 4.46 -5.51 3.69
CA ALA A 123 4.94 -4.51 4.64
C ALA A 123 5.25 -5.21 5.96
N THR A 124 6.17 -4.63 6.72
CA THR A 124 6.35 -5.05 8.11
C THR A 124 5.10 -4.70 8.93
N MET A 125 4.99 -5.31 10.11
CA MET A 125 3.92 -5.04 11.06
C MET A 125 4.55 -4.82 12.44
N ILE A 126 4.83 -3.57 12.79
CA ILE A 126 5.52 -3.21 14.01
C ILE A 126 4.54 -2.49 14.94
N GLU A 127 4.33 -3.02 16.15
CA GLU A 127 3.59 -2.36 17.23
C GLU A 127 4.34 -1.07 17.64
N SER A 128 4.03 0.05 17.00
CA SER A 128 4.74 1.31 17.21
C SER A 128 3.94 2.47 16.64
N GLN A 129 3.92 3.58 17.39
CA GLN A 129 3.41 4.87 16.93
C GLN A 129 4.50 5.75 16.31
N SER A 130 5.73 5.24 16.16
CA SER A 130 6.84 6.04 15.64
C SER A 130 6.61 6.46 14.19
N ALA A 131 6.73 7.77 13.93
CA ALA A 131 6.73 8.35 12.59
C ALA A 131 8.15 8.47 11.99
N GLY A 132 9.14 7.77 12.57
CA GLY A 132 10.53 7.85 12.14
C GLY A 132 10.81 7.26 10.76
N PRO A 133 12.08 7.30 10.30
CA PRO A 133 12.52 6.62 9.08
C PRO A 133 12.56 5.10 9.24
N VAL A 134 12.50 4.37 8.12
CA VAL A 134 12.57 2.89 8.11
C VAL A 134 13.77 2.37 8.90
N THR A 135 13.59 1.26 9.61
CA THR A 135 14.69 0.64 10.35
C THR A 135 15.59 -0.21 9.45
N ALA A 136 16.89 -0.28 9.79
CA ALA A 136 17.84 -1.16 9.10
C ALA A 136 17.41 -2.63 9.13
N ARG A 137 16.81 -3.07 10.26
CA ARG A 137 16.22 -4.40 10.40
C ARG A 137 15.17 -4.68 9.32
N SER A 138 14.15 -3.84 9.23
CA SER A 138 13.08 -4.05 8.25
C SER A 138 13.56 -3.95 6.82
N MET A 139 14.51 -3.06 6.53
CA MET A 139 15.12 -2.99 5.20
C MET A 139 15.80 -4.32 4.85
N MET A 140 16.59 -4.90 5.75
CA MET A 140 17.22 -6.20 5.52
C MET A 140 16.19 -7.34 5.39
N GLU A 141 15.15 -7.35 6.22
CA GLU A 141 14.08 -8.36 6.16
C GLU A 141 13.32 -8.28 4.84
N LEU A 142 12.96 -7.07 4.38
CA LEU A 142 12.26 -6.87 3.12
C LEU A 142 13.15 -7.20 1.91
N LEU A 143 14.43 -6.83 1.92
CA LEU A 143 15.37 -7.16 0.83
C LEU A 143 15.71 -8.65 0.79
N GLY A 144 15.84 -9.30 1.94
CA GLY A 144 16.13 -10.74 2.00
C GLY A 144 14.96 -11.62 1.57
N ALA A 145 13.74 -11.08 1.58
CA ALA A 145 12.53 -11.77 1.15
C ALA A 145 12.07 -11.40 -0.28
N ALA A 146 12.55 -10.28 -0.82
CA ALA A 146 12.20 -9.75 -2.14
C ALA A 146 12.89 -10.49 -3.30
#